data_AF-A0A7J8NLE8-F1
#
_entry.id   AF-A0A7J8NLE8-F1
#
_cell.length_a   1.000
_cell.length_b   1.000
_cell.length_c   1.000
_cell.angle_alpha   90.00
_cell.angle_beta   90.00
_cell.angle_gamma   90.00
#
_symmetry.space_group_name_H-M   'P 1'
#
loop_
_entity.id
_entity.type
_entity.pdbx_description
1 polymer ?
#
loop_
_entity_poly.entity_id
_entity_poly.type
_entity_poly.pdbx_seq_one_letter_code
_entity_poly.pdbx_strand_id
1 'polypeptide(L)'
;MAEEGIHKKDGTTDFRNKPAVKHKTGTWKACPYILGNERCERLAFYGINTNLVNYLKFQLNQRNFTAVSNVTNWSGMCYVMPLIGAFFADAYLGRYWTIASFSISYVFDYYLIALGTGGIKPCVSSFGADQFDDSDETEKKQKSSFFNWFYFSINIGALVAYSVLVWIQTNIGWGWGFGIPAVAMAIAVMSFFSGTKWYRNQRPGGSPLTRIFQVMVASVGKARVEVPNDKSLLQFEEAENTIIRRN
;
A
#
# COMPACT_ATOMS: atom_id res chain seq x y z
N MET A 1 38.52 5.72 -5.75
CA MET A 1 37.61 5.86 -6.92
C MET A 1 36.73 4.62 -7.17
N ALA A 2 36.50 3.71 -6.21
CA ALA A 2 35.72 2.48 -6.42
C ALA A 2 34.36 2.40 -5.68
N GLU A 3 33.94 3.46 -4.97
CA GLU A 3 32.73 3.41 -4.14
C GLU A 3 31.46 3.93 -4.84
N GLU A 4 31.57 4.66 -5.96
CA GLU A 4 30.42 5.31 -6.63
C GLU A 4 29.43 4.34 -7.32
N GLY A 5 29.75 3.05 -7.41
CA GLY A 5 28.90 2.03 -8.06
C GLY A 5 28.27 1.00 -7.11
N ILE A 6 28.61 1.00 -5.82
CA ILE A 6 28.19 -0.05 -4.88
C ILE A 6 26.83 0.27 -4.24
N HIS A 7 26.57 1.56 -4.02
CA HIS A 7 25.36 2.08 -3.36
C HIS A 7 24.43 2.80 -4.34
N LYS A 8 23.12 2.70 -4.07
CA LYS A 8 22.09 3.33 -4.91
C LYS A 8 22.12 4.86 -4.72
N LYS A 9 21.96 5.61 -5.80
CA LYS A 9 22.01 7.09 -5.80
C LYS A 9 20.74 7.76 -5.25
N ASP A 10 19.72 6.99 -4.92
CA ASP A 10 18.40 7.47 -4.49
C ASP A 10 18.22 7.58 -2.97
N GLY A 11 19.26 7.26 -2.18
CA GLY A 11 19.22 7.36 -0.72
C GLY A 11 18.41 6.24 -0.01
N THR A 12 18.04 5.18 -0.73
CA THR A 12 17.39 4.01 -0.13
C THR A 12 18.28 3.33 0.91
N THR A 13 17.63 2.75 1.90
CA THR A 13 18.28 2.07 3.02
C THR A 13 17.89 0.60 3.08
N ASP A 14 18.76 -0.23 3.63
CA ASP A 14 18.43 -1.61 4.01
C ASP A 14 17.59 -1.62 5.30
N PHE A 15 17.17 -2.81 5.73
CA PHE A 15 16.44 -3.01 6.98
C PHE A 15 17.20 -2.58 8.26
N ARG A 16 18.52 -2.33 8.17
CA ARG A 16 19.38 -1.86 9.26
C ARG A 16 19.65 -0.36 9.18
N ASN A 17 18.89 0.38 8.36
CA ASN A 17 19.07 1.80 8.07
C ASN A 17 20.43 2.16 7.46
N LYS A 18 21.15 1.20 6.87
CA LYS A 18 22.41 1.44 6.15
C LYS A 18 22.11 1.68 4.66
N PRO A 19 22.97 2.40 3.92
CA PRO A 19 22.78 2.62 2.48
C PRO A 19 22.61 1.29 1.73
N ALA A 20 21.55 1.18 0.92
CA ALA A 20 21.24 -0.04 0.20
C ALA A 20 22.36 -0.40 -0.80
N VAL A 21 22.82 -1.66 -0.74
CA VAL A 21 23.86 -2.18 -1.64
C VAL A 21 23.20 -2.83 -2.84
N LYS A 22 23.57 -2.38 -4.05
CA LYS A 22 22.90 -2.71 -5.31
C LYS A 22 22.85 -4.22 -5.60
N HIS A 23 23.98 -4.92 -5.44
CA HIS A 23 24.06 -6.37 -5.72
C HIS A 23 23.39 -7.26 -4.65
N LYS A 24 23.19 -6.74 -3.42
CA LYS A 24 22.76 -7.53 -2.26
C LYS A 24 21.26 -7.42 -1.97
N THR A 25 20.65 -6.30 -2.34
CA THR A 25 19.27 -5.93 -1.98
C THR A 25 18.45 -5.57 -3.21
N GLY A 26 17.12 -5.62 -3.10
CA GLY A 26 16.15 -5.22 -4.12
C GLY A 26 16.05 -6.16 -5.31
N THR A 27 15.50 -5.63 -6.42
CA THR A 27 15.28 -6.33 -7.69
C THR A 27 14.56 -7.69 -7.49
N TRP A 28 14.85 -8.67 -8.34
CA TRP A 28 14.21 -9.99 -8.36
C TRP A 28 14.43 -10.85 -7.10
N LYS A 29 15.30 -10.45 -6.17
CA LYS A 29 15.43 -11.11 -4.86
C LYS A 29 14.27 -10.78 -3.93
N ALA A 30 13.79 -9.53 -4.00
CA ALA A 30 12.67 -9.03 -3.20
C ALA A 30 11.30 -9.34 -3.85
N CYS A 31 11.25 -9.32 -5.19
CA CYS A 31 10.00 -9.43 -5.93
C CYS A 31 9.11 -10.64 -5.58
N PRO A 32 9.61 -11.88 -5.40
CA PRO A 32 8.74 -13.03 -5.11
C PRO A 32 7.94 -12.86 -3.82
N TYR A 33 8.55 -12.27 -2.78
CA TYR A 33 7.90 -12.02 -1.50
C TYR A 33 6.79 -10.96 -1.62
N ILE A 34 7.03 -9.90 -2.39
CA ILE A 34 6.07 -8.82 -2.63
C ILE A 34 4.91 -9.30 -3.52
N LEU A 35 5.23 -9.99 -4.63
CA LEU A 35 4.24 -10.52 -5.57
C LEU A 35 3.37 -11.61 -4.96
N GLY A 36 3.95 -12.47 -4.12
CA GLY A 36 3.23 -13.49 -3.38
C GLY A 36 2.24 -12.87 -2.39
N ASN A 37 2.69 -11.86 -1.64
CA ASN A 37 1.83 -11.13 -0.71
C ASN A 37 0.66 -10.44 -1.42
N GLU A 38 0.93 -9.75 -2.54
CA GLU A 38 -0.13 -9.13 -3.34
C GLU A 38 -1.14 -10.17 -3.87
N ARG A 39 -0.67 -11.31 -4.38
CA ARG A 39 -1.57 -12.36 -4.89
C ARG A 39 -2.53 -12.85 -3.81
N CYS A 40 -2.01 -13.14 -2.63
CA CYS A 40 -2.79 -13.62 -1.50
C CYS A 40 -3.78 -12.56 -1.02
N GLU A 41 -3.39 -11.29 -0.98
CA GLU A 41 -4.30 -10.17 -0.67
C GLU A 41 -5.45 -10.07 -1.66
N ARG A 42 -5.18 -10.19 -2.95
CA ARG A 42 -6.23 -10.14 -3.97
C ARG A 42 -7.17 -11.33 -3.89
N LEU A 43 -6.62 -12.53 -3.74
CA LEU A 43 -7.42 -13.74 -3.58
C LEU A 43 -8.35 -13.64 -2.36
N ALA A 44 -7.81 -13.16 -1.24
CA ALA A 44 -8.57 -12.89 -0.04
C ALA A 44 -9.68 -11.84 -0.29
N PHE A 45 -9.30 -10.65 -0.73
CA PHE A 45 -10.23 -9.55 -0.97
C PHE A 45 -11.38 -9.92 -1.89
N TYR A 46 -11.09 -10.51 -3.06
CA TYR A 46 -12.12 -10.94 -4.00
C TYR A 46 -12.95 -12.11 -3.45
N GLY A 47 -12.32 -13.00 -2.70
CA GLY A 47 -12.98 -14.13 -2.06
C GLY A 47 -14.07 -13.72 -1.07
N ILE A 48 -13.82 -12.69 -0.26
CA ILE A 48 -14.85 -12.10 0.61
C ILE A 48 -15.86 -11.34 -0.25
N ASN A 49 -15.40 -10.38 -1.04
CA ASN A 49 -16.27 -9.40 -1.72
C ASN A 49 -17.36 -10.07 -2.58
N THR A 50 -17.02 -11.13 -3.31
CA THR A 50 -17.92 -11.76 -4.29
C THR A 50 -19.16 -12.38 -3.66
N ASN A 51 -19.02 -12.93 -2.45
CA ASN A 51 -20.08 -13.75 -1.85
C ASN A 51 -20.51 -13.25 -0.46
N LEU A 52 -19.98 -12.11 -0.02
CA LEU A 52 -20.28 -11.53 1.29
C LEU A 52 -21.76 -11.23 1.47
N VAL A 53 -22.46 -10.74 0.43
CA VAL A 53 -23.91 -10.48 0.50
C VAL A 53 -24.67 -11.77 0.84
N ASN A 54 -24.29 -12.89 0.22
CA ASN A 54 -24.92 -14.19 0.48
C ASN A 54 -24.57 -14.69 1.87
N TYR A 55 -23.33 -14.49 2.34
CA TYR A 55 -22.95 -14.81 3.72
C TYR A 55 -23.82 -14.05 4.73
N LEU A 56 -23.94 -12.72 4.59
CA LEU A 56 -24.75 -11.89 5.48
C LEU A 56 -26.22 -12.31 5.47
N LYS A 57 -26.76 -12.68 4.30
CA LYS A 57 -28.16 -13.13 4.16
C LYS A 57 -28.41 -14.49 4.78
N PHE A 58 -27.59 -15.49 4.46
CA PHE A 58 -27.87 -16.88 4.79
C PHE A 58 -27.28 -17.34 6.12
N GLN A 59 -26.17 -16.73 6.57
CA GLN A 59 -25.51 -17.10 7.83
C GLN A 59 -25.82 -16.13 8.97
N LEU A 60 -25.86 -14.81 8.67
CA LEU A 60 -26.18 -13.78 9.67
C LEU A 60 -27.63 -13.32 9.62
N ASN A 61 -28.47 -14.00 8.83
CA ASN A 61 -29.91 -13.78 8.71
C ASN A 61 -30.31 -12.31 8.44
N GLN A 62 -29.46 -11.57 7.71
CA GLN A 62 -29.72 -10.17 7.35
C GLN A 62 -30.69 -10.08 6.16
N ARG A 63 -31.54 -9.03 6.17
CA ARG A 63 -32.38 -8.69 5.03
C ARG A 63 -31.50 -8.28 3.84
N ASN A 64 -31.96 -8.56 2.62
CA ASN A 64 -31.17 -8.33 1.41
C ASN A 64 -30.70 -6.87 1.26
N PHE A 65 -31.57 -5.90 1.50
CA PHE A 65 -31.20 -4.48 1.40
C PHE A 65 -30.14 -4.07 2.43
N THR A 66 -30.23 -4.59 3.66
CA THR A 66 -29.24 -4.35 4.73
C THR A 66 -27.90 -4.98 4.38
N ALA A 67 -27.91 -6.22 3.90
CA ALA A 67 -26.71 -6.93 3.49
C ALA A 67 -25.99 -6.19 2.35
N VAL A 68 -26.71 -5.80 1.30
CA VAL A 68 -26.13 -5.04 0.18
C VAL A 68 -25.54 -3.72 0.67
N SER A 69 -26.27 -2.95 1.49
CA SER A 69 -25.78 -1.69 2.04
C SER A 69 -24.51 -1.88 2.87
N ASN A 70 -24.45 -2.90 3.74
CA ASN A 70 -23.27 -3.21 4.53
C ASN A 70 -22.07 -3.58 3.65
N VAL A 71 -22.27 -4.41 2.61
CA VAL A 71 -21.20 -4.75 1.65
C VAL A 71 -20.73 -3.53 0.86
N THR A 72 -21.65 -2.66 0.42
CA THR A 72 -21.30 -1.42 -0.27
C THR A 72 -20.51 -0.48 0.63
N ASN A 73 -20.90 -0.33 1.90
CA ASN A 73 -20.16 0.47 2.89
C ASN A 73 -18.77 -0.10 3.15
N TRP A 74 -18.65 -1.43 3.32
CA TRP A 74 -17.37 -2.12 3.47
C TRP A 74 -16.45 -1.92 2.24
N SER A 75 -17.01 -2.06 1.03
CA SER A 75 -16.30 -1.81 -0.22
C SER A 75 -15.83 -0.35 -0.32
N GLY A 76 -16.71 0.60 0.02
CA GLY A 76 -16.38 2.03 0.08
C GLY A 76 -15.23 2.32 1.05
N MET A 77 -15.24 1.70 2.24
CA MET A 77 -14.15 1.82 3.22
C MET A 77 -12.82 1.32 2.67
N CYS A 78 -12.83 0.27 1.84
CA CYS A 78 -11.63 -0.26 1.18
C CYS A 78 -11.04 0.71 0.13
N TYR A 79 -11.77 1.72 -0.32
CA TYR A 79 -11.26 2.79 -1.19
C TYR A 79 -10.81 4.03 -0.42
N VAL A 80 -11.29 4.25 0.80
CA VAL A 80 -10.85 5.34 1.68
C VAL A 80 -9.57 4.97 2.44
N MET A 81 -9.48 3.73 2.93
CA MET A 81 -8.32 3.24 3.68
C MET A 81 -6.96 3.33 2.96
N PRO A 82 -6.83 3.18 1.62
CA PRO A 82 -5.62 3.48 0.89
C PRO A 82 -5.07 4.89 1.16
N LEU A 83 -5.93 5.90 1.24
CA LEU A 83 -5.52 7.28 1.48
C LEU A 83 -4.91 7.45 2.88
N ILE A 84 -5.53 6.81 3.86
CA ILE A 84 -5.07 6.78 5.24
C ILE A 84 -3.72 6.03 5.32
N GLY A 85 -3.62 4.87 4.67
CA GLY A 85 -2.38 4.09 4.62
C GLY A 85 -1.23 4.86 3.97
N ALA A 86 -1.48 5.47 2.82
CA ALA A 86 -0.50 6.30 2.13
C ALA A 86 -0.04 7.49 2.99
N PHE A 87 -0.97 8.15 3.68
CA PHE A 87 -0.64 9.21 4.62
C PHE A 87 0.33 8.74 5.71
N PHE A 88 0.05 7.61 6.37
CA PHE A 88 0.95 7.07 7.41
C PHE A 88 2.30 6.60 6.85
N ALA A 89 2.31 5.99 5.66
CA ALA A 89 3.52 5.56 4.99
C ALA A 89 4.45 6.74 4.67
N ASP A 90 3.90 7.83 4.16
CA ASP A 90 4.69 8.97 3.72
C ASP A 90 5.03 9.94 4.87
N ALA A 91 4.20 10.02 5.91
CA ALA A 91 4.38 10.97 7.01
C ALA A 91 5.17 10.43 8.20
N TYR A 92 5.05 9.14 8.54
CA TYR A 92 5.56 8.64 9.83
C TYR A 92 6.34 7.32 9.73
N LEU A 93 5.70 6.26 9.25
CA LEU A 93 6.17 4.88 9.46
C LEU A 93 7.11 4.40 8.35
N GLY A 94 7.05 5.02 7.17
CA GLY A 94 7.65 4.46 5.96
C GLY A 94 6.79 3.33 5.37
N ARG A 95 7.05 3.05 4.09
CA ARG A 95 6.24 2.11 3.29
C ARG A 95 6.28 0.68 3.85
N TYR A 96 7.45 0.19 4.27
CA TYR A 96 7.60 -1.16 4.83
C TYR A 96 6.76 -1.38 6.09
N TRP A 97 6.92 -0.54 7.12
CA TRP A 97 6.21 -0.70 8.39
C TRP A 97 4.70 -0.50 8.25
N THR A 98 4.29 0.35 7.31
CA THR A 98 2.87 0.53 6.97
C THR A 98 2.31 -0.75 6.39
N ILE A 99 2.94 -1.33 5.37
CA ILE A 99 2.51 -2.61 4.78
C ILE A 99 2.48 -3.69 5.85
N ALA A 100 3.53 -3.82 6.65
CA ALA A 100 3.62 -4.82 7.72
C ALA A 100 2.47 -4.69 8.73
N SER A 101 2.18 -3.47 9.19
CA SER A 101 1.12 -3.21 10.19
C SER A 101 -0.27 -3.51 9.63
N PHE A 102 -0.57 -3.04 8.41
CA PHE A 102 -1.85 -3.32 7.77
C PHE A 102 -2.00 -4.79 7.36
N SER A 103 -0.91 -5.47 6.97
CA SER A 103 -0.92 -6.91 6.70
C SER A 103 -1.22 -7.73 7.94
N ILE A 104 -0.67 -7.34 9.10
CA ILE A 104 -0.99 -7.98 10.38
C ILE A 104 -2.45 -7.73 10.75
N SER A 105 -2.93 -6.48 10.64
CA SER A 105 -4.35 -6.19 10.92
C SER A 105 -5.27 -7.00 10.02
N TYR A 106 -4.91 -7.15 8.73
CA TYR A 106 -5.67 -7.95 7.77
C TYR A 106 -5.86 -9.41 8.20
N VAL A 107 -4.85 -10.03 8.81
CA VAL A 107 -4.96 -11.39 9.35
C VAL A 107 -5.99 -11.41 10.49
N PHE A 108 -5.93 -10.46 11.42
CA PHE A 108 -6.92 -10.33 12.49
C PHE A 108 -8.33 -10.06 11.95
N ASP A 109 -8.44 -9.24 10.91
CA ASP A 109 -9.71 -8.90 10.27
C ASP A 109 -10.32 -10.13 9.58
N TYR A 110 -9.50 -11.03 9.06
CA TYR A 110 -9.95 -12.32 8.54
C TYR A 110 -10.48 -13.26 9.62
N TYR A 111 -9.93 -13.17 10.83
CA TYR A 111 -10.46 -13.87 12.00
C TYR A 111 -11.74 -13.22 12.56
N LEU A 112 -11.91 -11.90 12.38
CA LEU A 112 -13.02 -11.11 12.94
C LEU A 112 -14.10 -10.71 11.92
N ILE A 113 -13.92 -11.02 10.62
CA ILE A 113 -14.80 -10.77 9.47
C ILE A 113 -15.16 -9.28 9.22
N ALA A 114 -14.79 -8.32 10.09
CA ALA A 114 -15.50 -7.04 10.19
C ALA A 114 -14.75 -5.73 9.86
N LEU A 115 -13.47 -5.71 9.48
CA LEU A 115 -12.78 -4.43 9.24
C LEU A 115 -12.28 -4.28 7.79
N GLY A 116 -12.41 -3.06 7.25
CA GLY A 116 -12.09 -2.73 5.87
C GLY A 116 -10.59 -2.64 5.62
N THR A 117 -10.10 -3.28 4.55
CA THR A 117 -8.70 -3.67 4.39
C THR A 117 -7.90 -2.89 3.34
N GLY A 118 -8.30 -1.65 3.03
CA GLY A 118 -7.74 -0.92 1.88
C GLY A 118 -6.31 -0.37 2.02
N GLY A 119 -5.74 -0.26 3.22
CA GLY A 119 -4.49 0.48 3.46
C GLY A 119 -3.23 -0.10 2.81
N ILE A 120 -3.24 -1.39 2.47
CA ILE A 120 -2.09 -2.12 1.91
C ILE A 120 -1.83 -1.75 0.43
N LYS A 121 -2.91 -1.53 -0.33
CA LYS A 121 -2.90 -1.47 -1.81
C LYS A 121 -1.99 -0.40 -2.41
N PRO A 122 -2.00 0.87 -1.96
CA PRO A 122 -1.10 1.88 -2.55
C PRO A 122 0.34 1.64 -2.13
N CYS A 123 0.55 1.13 -0.91
CA CYS A 123 1.88 0.97 -0.34
C CYS A 123 2.64 -0.18 -1.01
N VAL A 124 2.00 -1.32 -1.30
CA VAL A 124 2.70 -2.50 -1.88
C VAL A 124 3.19 -2.24 -3.30
N SER A 125 2.39 -1.60 -4.14
CA SER A 125 2.80 -1.30 -5.52
C SER A 125 3.94 -0.27 -5.57
N SER A 126 3.88 0.78 -4.74
CA SER A 126 4.99 1.73 -4.58
C SER A 126 6.23 1.08 -3.97
N PHE A 127 6.06 0.22 -2.97
CA PHE A 127 7.18 -0.51 -2.34
C PHE A 127 7.85 -1.51 -3.30
N GLY A 128 7.07 -2.17 -4.17
CA GLY A 128 7.60 -2.99 -5.24
C GLY A 128 8.42 -2.19 -6.25
N ALA A 129 7.93 -1.00 -6.63
CA ALA A 129 8.66 -0.08 -7.49
C ALA A 129 9.99 0.39 -6.87
N ASP A 130 10.01 0.63 -5.55
CA ASP A 130 11.20 1.08 -4.81
C ASP A 130 12.35 0.06 -4.83
N GLN A 131 12.05 -1.21 -5.13
CA GLN A 131 13.07 -2.26 -5.21
C GLN A 131 14.01 -2.07 -6.41
N PHE A 132 13.68 -1.21 -7.37
CA PHE A 132 14.44 -0.97 -8.60
C PHE A 132 15.00 0.46 -8.65
N ASP A 133 16.19 0.61 -9.24
CA ASP A 133 16.86 1.88 -9.51
C ASP A 133 16.42 2.47 -10.85
N ASP A 134 15.80 3.65 -10.83
CA ASP A 134 15.38 4.34 -12.06
C ASP A 134 16.58 4.98 -12.82
N SER A 135 17.74 5.11 -12.17
CA SER A 135 18.98 5.59 -12.81
C SER A 135 19.73 4.52 -13.60
N ASP A 136 19.36 3.24 -13.43
CA ASP A 136 19.94 2.10 -14.16
C ASP A 136 18.94 1.57 -15.19
N GLU A 137 19.31 1.65 -16.47
CA GLU A 137 18.49 1.17 -17.58
C GLU A 137 18.15 -0.34 -17.50
N THR A 138 18.99 -1.15 -16.85
CA THR A 138 18.72 -2.58 -16.63
C THR A 138 17.67 -2.78 -15.55
N GLU A 139 17.82 -2.13 -14.39
CA GLU A 139 16.82 -2.24 -13.29
C GLU A 139 15.48 -1.62 -13.70
N LYS A 140 15.49 -0.55 -14.51
CA LYS A 140 14.30 0.09 -15.07
C LYS A 140 13.52 -0.84 -16.02
N LYS A 141 14.21 -1.60 -16.88
CA LYS A 141 13.56 -2.66 -17.69
C LYS A 141 12.99 -3.77 -16.80
N GLN A 142 13.72 -4.17 -15.76
CA GLN A 142 13.24 -5.18 -14.80
C GLN A 142 12.01 -4.70 -14.00
N LYS A 143 11.93 -3.41 -13.66
CA LYS A 143 10.77 -2.77 -13.03
C LYS A 143 9.51 -2.89 -13.89
N SER A 144 9.64 -2.67 -15.21
CA SER A 144 8.53 -2.88 -16.15
C SER A 144 8.07 -4.35 -16.16
N SER A 145 9.01 -5.30 -16.26
CA SER A 145 8.69 -6.73 -16.16
C SER A 145 8.07 -7.11 -14.82
N PHE A 146 8.49 -6.49 -13.72
CA PHE A 146 7.87 -6.66 -12.40
C PHE A 146 6.40 -6.23 -12.42
N PHE A 147 6.08 -5.07 -12.98
CA PHE A 147 4.69 -4.62 -13.08
C PHE A 147 3.85 -5.53 -13.98
N ASN A 148 4.40 -6.04 -15.08
CA ASN A 148 3.70 -7.04 -15.90
C ASN A 148 3.33 -8.28 -15.08
N TRP A 149 4.29 -8.82 -14.30
CA TRP A 149 4.04 -9.94 -13.40
C TRP A 149 3.10 -9.59 -12.24
N PHE A 150 3.16 -8.36 -11.73
CA PHE A 150 2.27 -7.85 -10.69
C PHE A 150 0.82 -7.88 -11.17
N TYR A 151 0.52 -7.26 -12.32
CA TYR A 151 -0.83 -7.27 -12.90
C TYR A 151 -1.29 -8.67 -13.28
N PHE A 152 -0.42 -9.50 -13.83
CA PHE A 152 -0.75 -10.90 -14.12
C PHE A 152 -1.13 -11.67 -12.84
N SER A 153 -0.37 -11.48 -11.76
CA SER A 153 -0.63 -12.10 -10.46
C SER A 153 -1.98 -11.68 -9.85
N ILE A 154 -2.34 -10.39 -9.97
CA ILE A 154 -3.66 -9.88 -9.54
C ILE A 154 -4.79 -10.60 -10.28
N ASN A 155 -4.67 -10.73 -11.60
CA ASN A 155 -5.70 -11.37 -12.42
C ASN A 155 -5.84 -12.87 -12.09
N ILE A 156 -4.73 -13.58 -11.87
CA ILE A 156 -4.77 -14.97 -11.41
C ILE A 156 -5.45 -15.08 -10.03
N GLY A 157 -5.07 -14.22 -9.08
CA GLY A 157 -5.68 -14.20 -7.74
C GLY A 157 -7.19 -14.00 -7.80
N ALA A 158 -7.65 -13.07 -8.65
CA ALA A 158 -9.07 -12.83 -8.90
C ALA A 158 -9.77 -14.04 -9.54
N LEU A 159 -9.16 -14.65 -10.56
CA LEU A 159 -9.71 -15.83 -11.24
C LEU A 159 -9.94 -16.98 -10.25
N VAL A 160 -8.94 -17.29 -9.43
CA VAL A 160 -9.03 -18.36 -8.42
C VAL A 160 -10.06 -18.03 -7.35
N ALA A 161 -10.15 -16.77 -6.93
CA ALA A 161 -11.17 -16.33 -5.97
C ALA A 161 -12.59 -16.51 -6.52
N TYR A 162 -12.86 -16.01 -7.73
CA TYR A 162 -14.20 -16.08 -8.33
C TYR A 162 -14.64 -17.49 -8.71
N SER A 163 -13.71 -18.41 -8.96
CA SER A 163 -14.01 -19.79 -9.33
C SER A 163 -13.91 -20.74 -8.13
N VAL A 164 -12.69 -21.12 -7.74
CA VAL A 164 -12.42 -22.14 -6.73
C VAL A 164 -12.95 -21.70 -5.37
N LEU A 165 -12.68 -20.47 -4.94
CA LEU A 165 -13.05 -20.06 -3.59
C LEU A 165 -14.56 -19.89 -3.43
N VAL A 166 -15.24 -19.28 -4.41
CA VAL A 166 -16.70 -19.20 -4.42
C VAL A 166 -17.34 -20.59 -4.46
N TRP A 167 -16.75 -21.52 -5.22
CA TRP A 167 -17.22 -22.91 -5.25
C TRP A 167 -17.10 -23.59 -3.87
N ILE A 168 -15.97 -23.40 -3.18
CA ILE A 168 -15.77 -23.91 -1.80
C ILE A 168 -16.80 -23.29 -0.85
N GLN A 169 -17.01 -21.98 -0.90
CA GLN A 169 -17.96 -21.26 -0.04
C GLN A 169 -19.40 -21.78 -0.21
N THR A 170 -19.79 -22.08 -1.44
CA THR A 170 -21.17 -22.47 -1.79
C THR A 170 -21.44 -23.97 -1.66
N ASN A 171 -20.44 -24.84 -1.88
CA ASN A 171 -20.65 -26.30 -1.91
C ASN A 171 -20.08 -27.03 -0.69
N ILE A 172 -18.97 -26.56 -0.12
CA ILE A 172 -18.31 -27.22 1.03
C ILE A 172 -18.69 -26.51 2.32
N GLY A 173 -18.69 -25.18 2.30
CA GLY A 173 -19.17 -24.36 3.40
C GLY A 173 -18.31 -23.13 3.69
N TRP A 174 -18.90 -22.22 4.44
CA TRP A 174 -18.34 -20.90 4.73
C TRP A 174 -17.06 -20.95 5.58
N GLY A 175 -16.94 -21.92 6.49
CA GLY A 175 -15.75 -22.07 7.33
C GLY A 175 -14.47 -22.31 6.51
N TRP A 176 -14.52 -23.21 5.53
CA TRP A 176 -13.41 -23.44 4.59
C TRP A 176 -13.21 -22.26 3.63
N GLY A 177 -14.32 -21.65 3.20
CA GLY A 177 -14.31 -20.49 2.32
C GLY A 177 -13.59 -19.26 2.88
N PHE A 178 -13.63 -19.05 4.20
CA PHE A 178 -12.88 -17.98 4.88
C PHE A 178 -11.57 -18.46 5.51
N GLY A 179 -11.50 -19.72 5.94
CA GLY A 179 -10.30 -20.29 6.56
C GLY A 179 -9.12 -20.43 5.59
N ILE A 180 -9.37 -20.86 4.35
CA ILE A 180 -8.29 -21.04 3.35
C ILE A 180 -7.59 -19.71 3.04
N PRO A 181 -8.30 -18.60 2.72
CA PRO A 181 -7.64 -17.32 2.51
C PRO A 181 -7.01 -16.75 3.78
N ALA A 182 -7.56 -17.01 4.97
CA ALA A 182 -6.95 -16.58 6.24
C ALA A 182 -5.56 -17.22 6.43
N VAL A 183 -5.46 -18.53 6.22
CA VAL A 183 -4.18 -19.26 6.31
C VAL A 183 -3.23 -18.80 5.20
N ALA A 184 -3.72 -18.64 3.96
CA ALA A 184 -2.91 -18.15 2.85
C ALA A 184 -2.36 -16.75 3.13
N MET A 185 -3.15 -15.86 3.73
CA MET A 185 -2.70 -14.54 4.16
C MET A 185 -1.66 -14.64 5.28
N ALA A 186 -1.87 -15.47 6.31
CA ALA A 186 -0.89 -15.64 7.37
C ALA A 186 0.47 -16.11 6.83
N ILE A 187 0.47 -17.06 5.88
CA ILE A 187 1.69 -17.51 5.18
C ILE A 187 2.30 -16.38 4.35
N ALA A 188 1.49 -15.59 3.65
CA ALA A 188 1.95 -14.45 2.87
C ALA A 188 2.62 -13.39 3.73
N VAL A 189 2.06 -13.08 4.90
CA VAL A 189 2.64 -12.14 5.87
C VAL A 189 3.98 -12.68 6.40
N MET A 190 4.04 -13.95 6.79
CA MET A 190 5.30 -14.58 7.22
C MET A 190 6.36 -14.54 6.11
N SER A 191 5.95 -14.82 4.86
CA SER A 191 6.81 -14.73 3.69
C SER A 191 7.30 -13.29 3.48
N PHE A 192 6.42 -12.29 3.58
CA PHE A 192 6.78 -10.88 3.48
C PHE A 192 7.83 -10.48 4.53
N PHE A 193 7.66 -10.88 5.79
CA PHE A 193 8.65 -10.62 6.84
C PHE A 193 9.97 -11.37 6.61
N SER A 194 9.94 -12.59 6.09
CA SER A 194 11.18 -13.33 5.75
C SER A 194 12.01 -12.61 4.66
N GLY A 195 11.33 -11.83 3.80
CA GLY A 195 11.93 -11.03 2.74
C GLY A 195 12.69 -9.78 3.21
N THR A 196 12.51 -9.37 4.47
CA THR A 196 12.98 -8.09 5.03
C THR A 196 14.45 -7.78 4.76
N LYS A 197 15.32 -8.80 4.82
CA LYS A 197 16.76 -8.64 4.59
C LYS A 197 17.13 -8.25 3.16
N TRP A 198 16.25 -8.48 2.21
CA TRP A 198 16.45 -8.18 0.79
C TRP A 198 15.71 -6.93 0.34
N TYR A 199 14.87 -6.31 1.18
CA TYR A 199 14.15 -5.11 0.79
C TYR A 199 15.01 -3.86 0.80
N ARG A 200 14.69 -2.95 -0.13
CA ARG A 200 15.16 -1.57 -0.16
C ARG A 200 14.04 -0.67 0.33
N ASN A 201 14.33 0.15 1.34
CA ASN A 201 13.38 1.04 1.99
C ASN A 201 13.67 2.49 1.60
N GLN A 202 12.68 3.16 1.02
CA GLN A 202 12.70 4.61 0.85
C GLN A 202 12.48 5.31 2.20
N ARG A 203 13.21 6.40 2.43
CA ARG A 203 12.99 7.25 3.60
C ARG A 203 11.68 8.02 3.43
N PRO A 204 10.87 8.20 4.49
CA PRO A 204 9.66 9.02 4.42
C PRO A 204 9.98 10.45 3.95
N GLY A 205 9.37 10.87 2.85
CA GLY A 205 9.58 12.20 2.25
C GLY A 205 8.56 13.27 2.70
N GLY A 206 7.67 12.92 3.62
CA GLY A 206 6.51 13.71 4.01
C GLY A 206 5.32 13.49 3.07
N SER A 207 4.10 13.60 3.60
CA SER A 207 2.89 13.39 2.82
C SER A 207 2.53 14.62 1.97
N PRO A 208 2.16 14.45 0.68
CA PRO A 208 1.57 15.54 -0.11
C PRO A 208 0.29 16.11 0.52
N LEU A 209 -0.47 15.28 1.26
CA LEU A 209 -1.71 15.70 1.91
C LEU A 209 -1.45 16.76 2.99
N THR A 210 -0.39 16.63 3.80
CA THR A 210 -0.05 17.67 4.79
C THR A 210 0.26 19.00 4.11
N ARG A 211 0.90 19.00 2.95
CA ARG A 211 1.13 20.25 2.18
C ARG A 211 -0.19 20.85 1.69
N ILE A 212 -1.10 20.04 1.15
CA ILE A 212 -2.42 20.52 0.70
C ILE A 212 -3.20 21.13 1.87
N PHE A 213 -3.24 20.46 3.02
CA PHE A 213 -3.91 20.99 4.21
C PHE A 213 -3.24 22.27 4.73
N GLN A 214 -1.90 22.33 4.74
CA GLN A 214 -1.17 23.55 5.11
C GLN A 214 -1.52 24.72 4.18
N VAL A 215 -1.60 24.48 2.87
CA VAL A 215 -2.00 25.51 1.90
C VAL A 215 -3.44 25.93 2.12
N MET A 216 -4.39 25.01 2.32
CA MET A 216 -5.79 25.38 2.60
C MET A 216 -5.92 26.20 3.87
N VAL A 217 -5.26 25.80 4.96
CA VAL A 217 -5.27 26.52 6.24
C VAL A 217 -4.63 27.89 6.09
N ALA A 218 -3.49 27.99 5.39
CA ALA A 218 -2.81 29.26 5.13
C ALA A 218 -3.68 30.19 4.26
N SER A 219 -4.35 29.66 3.23
CA SER A 219 -5.25 30.42 2.36
C SER A 219 -6.47 30.95 3.11
N VAL A 220 -7.09 30.14 3.98
CA VAL A 220 -8.22 30.59 4.82
C VAL A 220 -7.76 31.61 5.86
N GLY A 221 -6.60 31.38 6.49
CA GLY A 221 -6.03 32.31 7.47
C GLY A 221 -5.62 33.65 6.86
N LYS A 222 -5.15 33.66 5.61
CA LYS A 222 -4.78 34.86 4.86
C LYS A 222 -5.92 35.42 3.99
N ALA A 223 -7.14 34.88 4.08
CA ALA A 223 -8.27 35.28 3.23
C ALA A 223 -8.71 36.74 3.44
N ARG A 224 -8.32 37.38 4.54
CA ARG A 224 -8.65 38.78 4.87
C ARG A 224 -7.46 39.73 4.74
N VAL A 225 -6.30 39.24 4.29
CA VAL A 225 -5.11 40.07 4.09
C VAL A 225 -5.22 40.74 2.73
N GLU A 226 -5.15 42.07 2.70
CA GLU A 226 -5.07 42.82 1.43
C GLU A 226 -3.77 42.46 0.72
N VAL A 227 -3.90 41.99 -0.53
CA VAL A 227 -2.75 41.64 -1.35
C VAL A 227 -2.05 42.94 -1.78
N PRO A 228 -0.76 43.15 -1.46
CA PRO A 228 -0.03 44.33 -1.90
C PRO A 228 -0.05 44.43 -3.44
N ASN A 229 -0.34 45.61 -3.97
CA ASN A 229 -0.44 45.85 -5.43
C ASN A 229 0.89 45.66 -6.18
N ASP A 230 2.02 45.68 -5.45
CA ASP A 230 3.35 45.55 -6.04
C ASP A 230 3.83 44.08 -5.99
N LYS A 231 3.94 43.45 -7.16
CA LYS A 231 4.34 42.04 -7.31
C LYS A 231 5.76 41.76 -6.82
N SER A 232 6.61 42.78 -6.71
CA SER A 232 7.98 42.63 -6.20
C SER A 232 7.98 42.23 -4.72
N LEU A 233 7.07 42.77 -3.90
CA LEU A 233 6.97 42.50 -2.46
C LEU A 233 6.56 41.05 -2.15
N LEU A 234 5.75 40.43 -3.01
CA LEU A 234 5.37 39.01 -2.88
C LEU A 234 6.57 38.07 -3.05
N GLN A 235 7.51 38.40 -3.95
CA GLN A 235 8.72 37.60 -4.16
C GLN A 235 9.71 37.74 -3.00
N PHE A 236 9.77 38.92 -2.37
CA PHE A 236 10.60 39.13 -1.18
C PHE A 236 10.04 38.38 0.03
N GLU A 237 8.72 38.39 0.26
CA GLU A 237 8.10 37.69 1.38
C GLU A 237 8.16 36.14 1.19
N GLU A 238 8.09 35.65 -0.04
CA GLU A 238 8.28 34.24 -0.36
C GLU A 238 9.75 33.80 -0.18
N ALA A 239 10.71 34.65 -0.60
CA ALA A 239 12.13 34.42 -0.36
C ALA A 239 12.49 34.41 1.13
N GLU A 240 11.96 35.36 1.91
CA GLU A 240 12.19 35.48 3.35
C GLU A 240 11.59 34.29 4.12
N ASN A 241 10.36 33.88 3.78
CA ASN A 241 9.74 32.69 4.38
C ASN A 241 10.48 31.38 4.03
N THR A 242 11.13 31.32 2.86
CA THR A 242 11.94 30.17 2.45
C THR A 242 13.27 30.12 3.23
N ILE A 243 13.82 31.28 3.61
CA ILE A 243 15.03 31.39 4.45
C ILE A 243 14.71 31.02 5.90
N ILE A 244 13.59 31.48 6.46
CA ILE A 244 13.18 31.17 7.84
C ILE A 244 12.87 29.68 8.02
N ARG A 245 12.36 28.98 6.98
CA ARG A 245 12.12 27.53 7.03
C ARG A 245 13.38 26.66 6.87
N ARG A 246 14.55 27.26 6.60
CA ARG A 246 15.83 26.55 6.41
C ARG A 246 16.78 26.61 7.62
N ASN A 247 16.48 27.42 8.63
CA ASN A 247 17.15 27.44 9.94
C ASN A 247 16.30 26.73 11.00
#